data_AF-A0A536BNI7-F1
#
_entry.id   AF-A0A536BNI7-F1
#
_cell.length_a   1.000
_cell.length_b   1.000
_cell.length_c   1.000
_cell.angle_alpha   90.00
_cell.angle_beta   90.00
_cell.angle_gamma   90.00
#
_symmetry.space_group_name_H-M   'P 1'
#
loop_
_entity.id
_entity.type
_entity.pdbx_description
1 polymer ?
#
loop_
_entity_poly.entity_id
_entity_poly.type
_entity_poly.pdbx_seq_one_letter_code
_entity_poly.pdbx_strand_id
1 'polypeptide(L)'
;MTPEYDLERFVSAQEGMYDDVLEELRRGRKSGHWIWFIFPQIAGLGQSAMSQRYALRSLEEARAYLAHPVLGARLRECAELVLEAGERAGGSAEEIFGSLDAKKVRSSMTLFRLAAPDEPVFGRLLDRFYGGAMDEATLGILGIR
;
A
#
# COMPACT_ATOMS: atom_id res chain seq x y z
N MET A 1 17.57 -11.40 -16.26
CA MET A 1 16.64 -12.34 -15.63
C MET A 1 16.29 -11.74 -14.27
N THR A 2 15.14 -11.07 -14.17
CA THR A 2 14.65 -10.59 -12.87
C THR A 2 14.38 -11.80 -11.99
N PRO A 3 14.79 -11.81 -10.71
CA PRO A 3 14.42 -12.90 -9.82
C PRO A 3 12.91 -13.07 -9.83
N GLU A 4 12.45 -14.31 -9.92
CA GLU A 4 11.04 -14.63 -9.92
C GLU A 4 10.49 -14.39 -8.50
N TYR A 5 9.74 -13.31 -8.35
CA TYR A 5 9.05 -12.99 -7.11
C TYR A 5 7.73 -13.77 -7.07
N ASP A 6 7.44 -14.43 -5.94
CA ASP A 6 6.16 -15.12 -5.72
C ASP A 6 5.01 -14.10 -5.52
N LEU A 7 4.64 -13.38 -6.57
CA LEU A 7 3.61 -12.34 -6.50
C LEU A 7 2.18 -12.91 -6.45
N GLU A 8 2.01 -14.18 -6.85
CA GLU A 8 0.73 -14.89 -6.79
C GLU A 8 0.17 -14.96 -5.36
N ARG A 9 1.05 -14.97 -4.34
CA ARG A 9 0.61 -14.88 -2.94
C ARG A 9 -0.32 -13.69 -2.70
N PHE A 10 -0.11 -12.56 -3.36
CA PHE A 10 -0.97 -11.38 -3.23
C PHE A 10 -2.26 -11.53 -4.01
N VAL A 11 -2.21 -12.09 -5.22
CA VAL A 11 -3.39 -12.32 -6.04
C VAL A 11 -4.36 -13.23 -5.30
N SER A 12 -3.89 -14.40 -4.84
CA SER A 12 -4.72 -15.36 -4.10
C SER A 12 -5.25 -14.79 -2.78
N ALA A 13 -4.54 -13.87 -2.13
CA ALA A 13 -5.00 -13.23 -0.90
C ALA A 13 -6.10 -12.19 -1.15
N GLN A 14 -6.10 -11.55 -2.32
CA GLN A 14 -7.11 -10.58 -2.73
C GLN A 14 -8.36 -11.24 -3.31
N GLU A 15 -8.22 -12.45 -3.85
CA GLU A 15 -9.35 -13.24 -4.36
C GLU A 15 -10.43 -13.45 -3.28
N GLY A 16 -11.69 -13.27 -3.67
CA GLY A 16 -12.84 -13.46 -2.79
C GLY A 16 -13.11 -12.34 -1.79
N MET A 17 -12.27 -11.31 -1.69
CA MET A 17 -12.54 -10.14 -0.84
C MET A 17 -12.25 -8.79 -1.51
N TYR A 18 -11.70 -8.78 -2.73
CA TYR A 18 -11.32 -7.54 -3.39
C TYR A 18 -12.51 -6.58 -3.55
N ASP A 19 -13.68 -7.09 -3.90
CA ASP A 19 -14.90 -6.28 -4.03
C ASP A 19 -15.30 -5.63 -2.70
N ASP A 20 -15.23 -6.37 -1.59
CA ASP A 20 -15.47 -5.85 -0.24
C ASP A 20 -14.45 -4.75 0.14
N VAL A 21 -13.18 -4.93 -0.25
CA VAL A 21 -12.14 -3.91 -0.05
C VAL A 21 -12.52 -2.63 -0.80
N LEU A 22 -12.94 -2.73 -2.07
CA LEU A 22 -13.35 -1.58 -2.86
C LEU A 22 -14.55 -0.87 -2.23
N GLU A 23 -15.53 -1.61 -1.71
CA GLU A 23 -16.68 -1.04 -1.00
C GLU A 23 -16.26 -0.31 0.29
N GLU A 24 -15.40 -0.91 1.11
CA GLU A 24 -14.88 -0.29 2.34
C GLU A 24 -14.12 1.01 2.04
N LEU A 25 -13.27 0.99 1.02
CA LEU A 25 -12.50 2.16 0.58
C LEU A 25 -13.42 3.27 0.02
N ARG A 26 -14.40 2.92 -0.82
CA ARG A 26 -15.43 3.86 -1.30
C ARG A 26 -16.25 4.46 -0.16
N ARG A 27 -16.46 3.72 0.93
CA ARG A 27 -17.15 4.25 2.11
C ARG A 27 -16.24 5.06 3.01
N GLY A 28 -14.92 5.04 2.78
CA GLY A 28 -13.93 5.74 3.60
C GLY A 28 -13.80 5.16 5.00
N ARG A 29 -14.11 3.88 5.19
CA ARG A 29 -13.98 3.22 6.49
C ARG A 29 -13.64 1.74 6.29
N LYS A 30 -12.42 1.39 6.65
CA LYS A 30 -11.94 0.02 6.70
C LYS A 30 -12.53 -0.72 7.90
N SER A 31 -12.96 -1.96 7.68
CA SER A 31 -13.39 -2.91 8.71
C SER A 31 -12.71 -4.28 8.60
N GLY A 32 -12.31 -4.70 7.40
CA GLY A 32 -11.74 -6.02 7.16
C GLY A 32 -10.25 -6.19 7.51
N HIS A 33 -9.74 -7.41 7.36
CA HIS A 33 -8.36 -7.79 7.67
C HIS A 33 -7.48 -7.98 6.43
N TRP A 34 -7.33 -6.92 5.63
CA TRP A 34 -6.72 -7.01 4.30
C TRP A 34 -5.51 -6.11 4.07
N ILE A 35 -5.13 -5.29 5.07
CA ILE A 35 -4.15 -4.22 4.91
C ILE A 35 -2.81 -4.68 4.32
N TRP A 36 -2.35 -5.87 4.70
CA TRP A 36 -1.00 -6.36 4.36
C TRP A 36 -0.82 -6.69 2.88
N PHE A 37 -1.88 -7.12 2.19
CA PHE A 37 -1.81 -7.57 0.80
C PHE A 37 -2.52 -6.63 -0.18
N ILE A 38 -3.25 -5.62 0.32
CA ILE A 38 -3.74 -4.49 -0.48
C ILE A 38 -2.73 -3.34 -0.49
N PHE A 39 -2.15 -3.01 0.67
CA PHE A 39 -1.11 -1.98 0.82
C PHE A 39 0.17 -2.60 1.39
N PRO A 40 0.87 -3.44 0.62
CA PRO A 40 2.08 -4.11 1.10
C PRO A 40 3.20 -3.10 1.37
N GLN A 41 4.04 -3.43 2.34
CA GLN A 41 5.15 -2.60 2.80
C GLN A 41 6.47 -3.39 2.75
N ILE A 42 7.60 -2.72 2.90
CA ILE A 42 8.92 -3.37 2.88
C ILE A 42 9.09 -4.32 4.08
N ALA A 43 9.81 -5.42 3.87
CA ALA A 43 10.15 -6.39 4.89
C ALA A 43 10.98 -5.74 6.01
N GLY A 44 10.75 -6.18 7.25
CA GLY A 44 11.42 -5.64 8.44
C GLY A 44 10.56 -4.66 9.27
N LEU A 45 9.47 -4.12 8.71
CA LEU A 45 8.59 -3.19 9.43
C LEU A 45 7.59 -3.85 10.38
N GLY A 46 7.09 -5.04 10.02
CA GLY A 46 6.02 -5.72 10.77
C GLY A 46 6.45 -7.07 11.34
N GLN A 47 6.01 -7.36 12.57
CA GLN A 47 6.39 -8.57 13.31
C GLN A 47 5.35 -9.71 13.25
N SER A 48 4.09 -9.40 12.88
CA SER A 48 3.05 -10.42 12.74
C SER A 48 3.35 -11.36 11.55
N ALA A 49 2.92 -12.62 11.62
CA ALA A 49 3.02 -13.58 10.52
C ALA A 49 2.46 -13.03 9.18
N MET A 50 1.32 -12.33 9.21
CA MET A 50 0.73 -11.72 8.00
C MET A 50 1.61 -10.61 7.42
N SER A 51 2.12 -9.71 8.27
CA SER A 51 3.06 -8.66 7.83
C SER A 51 4.34 -9.23 7.22
N GLN A 52 4.87 -10.35 7.76
CA GLN A 52 6.06 -10.99 7.22
C GLN A 52 5.78 -11.71 5.90
N ARG A 53 4.65 -12.42 5.82
CA ARG A 53 4.23 -13.17 4.62
C ARG A 53 4.00 -12.25 3.41
N TYR A 54 3.38 -11.10 3.63
CA TYR A 54 3.00 -10.16 2.56
C TYR A 54 3.94 -8.95 2.45
N ALA A 55 5.08 -8.97 3.14
CA ALA A 55 6.11 -7.96 2.91
C ALA A 55 6.75 -8.12 1.53
N LEU A 56 7.10 -7.00 0.91
CA LEU A 56 7.98 -6.94 -0.26
C LEU A 56 9.42 -6.88 0.23
N ARG A 57 10.34 -7.57 -0.43
CA ARG A 57 11.71 -7.74 0.08
C ARG A 57 12.69 -6.68 -0.44
N SER A 58 12.35 -6.00 -1.53
CA SER A 58 13.21 -4.98 -2.12
C SER A 58 12.43 -4.01 -2.99
N LEU A 59 13.11 -2.96 -3.46
CA LEU A 59 12.53 -1.99 -4.40
C LEU A 59 12.25 -2.64 -5.76
N GLU A 60 13.06 -3.61 -6.18
CA GLU A 60 12.84 -4.40 -7.40
C GLU A 60 11.59 -5.29 -7.29
N GLU A 61 11.31 -5.87 -6.12
CA GLU A 61 10.05 -6.61 -5.90
C GLU A 61 8.84 -5.67 -5.97
N ALA A 62 8.95 -4.46 -5.42
CA ALA A 62 7.89 -3.45 -5.54
C ALA A 62 7.67 -3.01 -7.00
N ARG A 63 8.74 -2.87 -7.79
CA ARG A 63 8.64 -2.61 -9.24
C ARG A 63 7.96 -3.77 -9.97
N ALA A 64 8.31 -5.01 -9.64
CA ALA A 64 7.68 -6.21 -10.19
C ALA A 64 6.18 -6.29 -9.81
N TYR A 65 5.83 -5.95 -8.56
CA TYR A 65 4.44 -5.85 -8.10
C TYR A 65 3.64 -4.85 -8.94
N LEU A 66 4.20 -3.67 -9.23
CA LEU A 66 3.54 -2.65 -10.06
C LEU A 66 3.43 -3.05 -11.55
N ALA A 67 4.40 -3.81 -12.05
CA ALA A 67 4.40 -4.32 -13.43
C ALA A 67 3.49 -5.55 -13.61
N HIS A 68 3.05 -6.17 -12.52
CA HIS A 68 2.15 -7.32 -12.56
C HIS A 68 0.80 -6.92 -13.18
N PRO A 69 0.25 -7.71 -14.12
CA PRO A 69 -0.95 -7.34 -14.90
C PRO A 69 -2.20 -7.08 -14.05
N VAL A 70 -2.25 -7.64 -12.83
CA VAL A 70 -3.38 -7.46 -11.89
C VAL A 70 -3.03 -6.50 -10.75
N LEU A 71 -1.90 -6.72 -10.07
CA LEU A 71 -1.62 -6.10 -8.76
C LEU A 71 -1.34 -4.60 -8.88
N GLY A 72 -0.62 -4.20 -9.93
CA GLY A 72 -0.35 -2.79 -10.19
C GLY A 72 -1.63 -1.99 -10.46
N ALA A 73 -2.57 -2.55 -11.21
CA ALA A 73 -3.86 -1.90 -11.46
C ALA A 73 -4.67 -1.77 -10.17
N ARG A 74 -4.74 -2.85 -9.39
CA ARG A 74 -5.49 -2.89 -8.13
C ARG A 74 -4.96 -1.93 -7.07
N LEU A 75 -3.64 -1.81 -6.93
CA LEU A 75 -3.04 -0.89 -5.97
C LEU A 75 -3.33 0.58 -6.32
N ARG A 76 -3.28 0.93 -7.61
CA ARG A 76 -3.65 2.27 -8.08
C ARG A 76 -5.13 2.56 -7.82
N GLU A 77 -6.01 1.64 -8.17
CA GLU A 77 -7.45 1.76 -7.91
C GLU A 77 -7.73 1.98 -6.42
N CYS A 78 -7.14 1.16 -5.54
CA CYS A 78 -7.28 1.32 -4.10
C CYS A 78 -6.73 2.68 -3.62
N ALA A 79 -5.60 3.15 -4.14
CA ALA A 79 -5.03 4.44 -3.76
C ALA A 79 -5.92 5.62 -4.20
N GLU A 80 -6.50 5.58 -5.40
CA GLU A 80 -7.45 6.59 -5.86
C GLU A 80 -8.73 6.60 -5.02
N LEU A 81 -9.30 5.44 -4.68
CA LEU A 81 -10.49 5.36 -3.81
C LEU A 81 -10.24 5.98 -2.42
N VAL A 82 -9.03 5.84 -1.89
CA VAL A 82 -8.64 6.45 -0.61
C VAL A 82 -8.58 7.97 -0.73
N LEU A 83 -8.00 8.50 -1.82
CA LEU A 83 -8.00 9.93 -2.12
C LEU A 83 -9.42 10.47 -2.22
N GLU A 84 -10.28 9.83 -3.02
CA GLU A 84 -11.69 10.22 -3.20
C GLU A 84 -12.48 10.18 -1.88
N ALA A 85 -12.20 9.20 -1.01
CA ALA A 85 -12.79 9.14 0.32
C ALA A 85 -12.32 10.31 1.21
N GLY A 86 -11.03 10.62 1.20
CA GLY A 86 -10.48 11.75 1.95
C GLY A 86 -11.00 13.10 1.48
N GLU A 87 -11.22 13.28 0.18
CA GLU A 87 -11.79 14.52 -0.38
C GLU A 87 -13.24 14.74 0.06
N ARG A 88 -14.07 13.68 0.05
CA ARG A 88 -15.48 13.78 0.45
C ARG A 88 -15.67 13.97 1.95
N ALA A 89 -14.90 13.25 2.75
CA ALA A 89 -15.10 13.22 4.20
C ALA A 89 -14.29 14.29 4.96
N GLY A 90 -13.29 14.92 4.31
CA GLY A 90 -12.35 15.83 4.98
C GLY A 90 -11.47 15.14 6.02
N GLY A 91 -11.50 13.81 6.09
CA GLY A 91 -10.93 13.04 7.20
C GLY A 91 -9.44 12.73 7.06
N SER A 92 -8.86 12.25 8.16
CA SER A 92 -7.48 11.76 8.24
C SER A 92 -7.37 10.29 7.80
N ALA A 93 -6.15 9.81 7.57
CA ALA A 93 -5.93 8.39 7.29
C ALA A 93 -6.35 7.49 8.47
N GLU A 94 -6.20 7.98 9.71
CA GLU A 94 -6.62 7.26 10.92
C GLU A 94 -8.14 7.10 11.02
N GLU A 95 -8.92 8.02 10.47
CA GLU A 95 -10.38 7.88 10.41
C GLU A 95 -10.82 6.82 9.40
N ILE A 96 -10.06 6.66 8.31
CA ILE A 96 -10.31 5.64 7.28
C ILE A 96 -9.82 4.27 7.74
N PHE A 97 -8.59 4.19 8.24
CA PHE A 97 -7.87 2.92 8.46
C PHE A 97 -7.69 2.55 9.93
N GLY A 98 -7.81 3.50 10.85
CA GLY A 98 -7.31 3.37 12.21
C GLY A 98 -5.79 3.61 12.30
N SER A 99 -5.30 3.91 13.50
CA SER A 99 -3.93 4.37 13.74
C SER A 99 -2.82 3.43 13.26
N LEU A 100 -3.01 2.10 13.38
CA LEU A 100 -1.98 1.14 12.98
C LEU A 100 -1.92 0.96 11.46
N ASP A 101 -3.07 0.84 10.82
CA ASP A 101 -3.14 0.60 9.38
C ASP A 101 -2.84 1.89 8.59
N ALA A 102 -3.17 3.07 9.13
CA ALA A 102 -2.71 4.34 8.58
C ALA A 102 -1.18 4.41 8.47
N LYS A 103 -0.43 3.86 9.45
CA LYS A 103 1.04 3.78 9.34
C LYS A 103 1.48 2.84 8.21
N LYS A 104 0.80 1.69 8.05
CA LYS A 104 1.09 0.73 6.97
C LYS A 104 0.85 1.34 5.59
N VAL A 105 -0.23 2.11 5.43
CA VAL A 105 -0.52 2.84 4.19
C VAL A 105 0.61 3.84 3.90
N ARG A 106 1.07 4.60 4.89
CA ARG A 106 2.23 5.51 4.69
C ARG A 106 3.49 4.76 4.25
N SER A 107 3.84 3.65 4.89
CA SER A 107 4.98 2.82 4.50
C SER A 107 4.83 2.24 3.09
N SER A 108 3.63 1.78 2.75
CA SER A 108 3.31 1.27 1.41
C SER A 108 3.45 2.36 0.34
N MET A 109 2.83 3.51 0.54
CA MET A 109 2.92 4.63 -0.41
C MET A 109 4.34 5.14 -0.56
N THR A 110 5.11 5.16 0.53
CA THR A 110 6.54 5.50 0.50
C THR A 110 7.31 4.55 -0.39
N LEU A 111 7.13 3.24 -0.21
CA LEU A 111 7.79 2.21 -1.02
C LEU A 111 7.42 2.35 -2.50
N PHE A 112 6.13 2.49 -2.82
CA PHE A 112 5.68 2.54 -4.21
C PHE A 112 5.97 3.88 -4.90
N ARG A 113 6.01 4.99 -4.16
CA ARG A 113 6.52 6.28 -4.64
C ARG A 113 7.97 6.20 -5.12
N LEU A 114 8.80 5.42 -4.42
CA LEU A 114 10.19 5.18 -4.80
C LEU A 114 10.30 4.17 -5.96
N ALA A 115 9.42 3.17 -6.00
CA ALA A 115 9.41 2.14 -7.03
C ALA A 115 8.96 2.68 -8.40
N ALA A 116 8.01 3.61 -8.42
CA ALA A 116 7.53 4.27 -9.63
C ALA A 116 7.38 5.79 -9.40
N PRO A 117 8.47 6.56 -9.54
CA PRO A 117 8.43 7.99 -9.28
C PRO A 117 7.51 8.79 -10.21
N ASP A 118 7.23 8.25 -11.40
CA ASP A 118 6.35 8.84 -12.41
C ASP A 118 4.87 8.48 -12.20
N GLU A 119 4.55 7.67 -11.18
CA GLU A 119 3.19 7.32 -10.79
C GLU A 119 2.69 8.27 -9.70
N PRO A 120 1.89 9.31 -10.04
CA PRO A 120 1.60 10.41 -9.14
C PRO A 120 0.71 10.02 -7.96
N VAL A 121 -0.14 8.99 -8.09
CA VAL A 121 -1.15 8.65 -7.07
C VAL A 121 -0.54 8.39 -5.69
N PHE A 122 0.61 7.71 -5.63
CA PHE A 122 1.29 7.41 -4.36
C PHE A 122 1.82 8.67 -3.67
N GLY A 123 2.35 9.61 -4.45
CA GLY A 123 2.79 10.91 -3.95
C GLY A 123 1.61 11.75 -3.47
N ARG A 124 0.53 11.83 -4.25
CA ARG A 124 -0.68 12.57 -3.86
C ARG A 124 -1.29 12.04 -2.57
N LEU A 125 -1.29 10.72 -2.34
CA LEU A 125 -1.78 10.14 -1.10
C LEU A 125 -0.89 10.55 0.09
N LEU A 126 0.43 10.53 -0.07
CA LEU A 126 1.37 11.05 0.93
C LEU A 126 1.13 12.53 1.23
N ASP A 127 0.93 13.35 0.21
CA ASP A 127 0.63 14.78 0.35
C ASP A 127 -0.68 15.01 1.10
N ARG A 128 -1.75 14.32 0.68
CA ARG A 128 -3.10 14.51 1.23
C ARG A 128 -3.22 14.10 2.69
N PHE A 129 -2.62 12.97 3.07
CA PHE A 129 -2.87 12.37 4.39
C PHE A 129 -1.69 12.49 5.35
N TYR A 130 -0.48 12.73 4.85
CA TYR A 130 0.74 12.72 5.66
C TYR A 130 1.61 13.97 5.42
N GLY A 131 1.07 15.02 4.77
CA GLY A 131 1.78 16.27 4.51
C GLY A 131 3.03 16.09 3.63
N GLY A 132 3.02 15.08 2.76
CA GLY A 132 4.14 14.73 1.88
C GLY A 132 5.25 13.94 2.59
N ALA A 133 5.10 13.68 3.89
CA ALA A 133 6.13 13.01 4.67
C ALA A 133 6.20 11.50 4.34
N MET A 134 7.32 11.08 3.79
CA MET A 134 7.66 9.67 3.57
C MET A 134 7.95 8.96 4.89
N ASP A 135 7.72 7.65 4.95
CA ASP A 135 7.98 6.82 6.12
C ASP A 135 9.49 6.57 6.30
N GLU A 136 10.07 7.15 7.34
CA GLU A 136 11.52 7.09 7.62
C GLU A 136 12.02 5.66 7.82
N ALA A 137 11.21 4.79 8.40
CA ALA A 137 11.58 3.39 8.60
C ALA A 137 11.70 2.65 7.25
N THR A 138 10.78 2.91 6.32
CA THR A 138 10.87 2.40 4.94
C THR A 138 12.14 2.91 4.24
N LEU A 139 12.46 4.20 4.38
CA LEU A 139 13.68 4.79 3.82
C LEU A 139 14.95 4.16 4.40
N GLY A 140 15.00 3.99 5.72
CA GLY A 140 16.12 3.39 6.43
C GLY A 140 16.39 1.94 6.01
N ILE A 141 15.34 1.14 5.82
CA ILE A 141 15.46 -0.25 5.32
C ILE A 141 16.00 -0.28 3.88
N LEU A 142 15.60 0.68 3.05
CA LEU A 142 16.07 0.81 1.67
C LEU A 142 17.45 1.48 1.55
N GLY A 143 18.01 1.97 2.66
CA GLY A 143 19.30 2.69 2.67
C GLY A 143 19.26 4.07 2.00
N ILE A 144 18.07 4.66 1.87
CA ILE A 144 17.87 5.98 1.27
C ILE A 144 17.89 7.02 2.39
N ARG A 145 18.74 8.04 2.25
CA ARG A 145 18.91 9.13 3.20
C ARG A 145 18.43 10.44 2.60
#